data_AF-A0A2V6NW20-F1
#
_entry.id   AF-A0A2V6NW20-F1
#
_cell.length_a   1.000
_cell.length_b   1.000
_cell.length_c   1.000
_cell.angle_alpha   90.00
_cell.angle_beta   90.00
_cell.angle_gamma   90.00
#
_symmetry.space_group_name_H-M   'P 1'
#
loop_
_entity.id
_entity.type
_entity.pdbx_description
1 polymer ?
#
loop_
_entity_poly.entity_id
_entity_poly.type
_entity_poly.pdbx_seq_one_letter_code
_entity_poly.pdbx_strand_id
1 'polypeptide(L)'
;MTDRQAASAVRRLAARAWTRWKVIAHVIGNFQARVLLSLFYFLVVPPFALVVRVWKDPLRLRLHRGTSGWIERPAAETSAEAWRRQF
;
A
#
# COMPACT_ATOMS: atom_id res chain seq x y z
N MET A 1 2.60 58.81 10.03
CA MET A 1 3.02 57.76 11.00
C MET A 1 2.10 56.52 10.99
N THR A 2 0.92 56.60 10.37
CA THR A 2 -0.14 55.55 10.32
C THR A 2 0.05 54.48 9.24
N ASP A 3 0.61 54.81 8.07
CA ASP A 3 0.77 53.86 6.95
C ASP A 3 1.60 52.61 7.29
N ARG A 4 2.68 52.77 8.07
CA ARG A 4 3.55 51.65 8.45
C ARG A 4 2.84 50.66 9.39
N GLN A 5 1.92 51.13 10.23
CA GLN A 5 1.15 50.27 11.12
C GLN A 5 0.10 49.46 10.35
N ALA A 6 -0.63 50.09 9.43
CA ALA A 6 -1.62 49.42 8.58
C ALA A 6 -0.98 48.31 7.72
N ALA A 7 0.15 48.60 7.08
CA ALA A 7 0.91 47.60 6.31
C ALA A 7 1.37 46.40 7.17
N SER A 8 1.78 46.66 8.42
CA SER A 8 2.18 45.59 9.35
C SER A 8 0.99 44.71 9.77
N ALA A 9 -0.21 45.29 9.92
CA ALA A 9 -1.42 44.56 10.27
C ALA A 9 -1.88 43.64 9.13
N VAL A 10 -1.88 44.15 7.90
CA VAL A 10 -2.22 43.38 6.70
C VAL A 10 -1.26 42.20 6.50
N ARG A 11 0.06 42.42 6.66
CA ARG A 11 1.06 41.33 6.57
C ARG A 11 0.84 40.25 7.63
N ARG A 12 0.49 40.62 8.86
CA ARG A 12 0.17 39.66 9.94
C ARG A 12 -1.10 38.85 9.63
N LEU A 13 -2.13 39.51 9.11
CA LEU A 13 -3.38 38.83 8.73
C LEU A 13 -3.15 37.85 7.57
N ALA A 14 -2.42 38.29 6.53
CA ALA A 14 -2.04 37.43 5.41
C ALA A 14 -1.20 36.23 5.86
N ALA A 15 -0.21 36.44 6.74
CA ALA A 15 0.62 35.36 7.28
C ALA A 15 -0.19 34.33 8.09
N ARG A 16 -1.19 34.78 8.85
CA ARG A 16 -2.12 33.91 9.58
C ARG A 16 -3.01 33.12 8.64
N ALA A 17 -3.59 33.77 7.64
CA ALA A 17 -4.39 33.12 6.62
C ALA A 17 -3.58 32.06 5.85
N TRP A 18 -2.35 32.40 5.46
CA TRP A 18 -1.42 31.47 4.80
C TRP A 18 -1.08 30.26 5.67
N THR A 19 -0.84 30.47 6.96
CA THR A 19 -0.56 29.37 7.89
C THR A 19 -1.75 28.43 8.01
N ARG A 20 -2.98 28.96 8.12
CA ARG A 20 -4.20 28.13 8.17
C ARG A 20 -4.45 27.40 6.84
N TRP A 21 -4.20 28.07 5.71
CA TRP A 21 -4.29 27.46 4.39
C TRP A 21 -3.35 26.26 4.24
N LYS A 22 -2.10 26.38 4.69
CA LYS A 22 -1.14 25.27 4.64
C LYS A 22 -1.60 24.04 5.43
N VAL A 23 -2.27 24.22 6.57
CA VAL A 23 -2.83 23.10 7.34
C VAL A 23 -3.89 22.36 6.54
N ILE A 24 -4.81 23.10 5.91
CA ILE A 24 -5.85 22.53 5.05
C ILE A 24 -5.21 21.80 3.85
N ALA A 25 -4.25 22.44 3.19
CA ALA A 25 -3.53 21.84 2.07
C ALA A 25 -2.79 20.56 2.47
N HIS A 26 -2.24 20.49 3.68
CA HIS A 26 -1.54 19.30 4.18
C HIS A 26 -2.51 18.13 4.42
N VAL A 27 -3.69 18.40 5.00
CA VAL A 27 -4.73 17.38 5.21
C VAL A 27 -5.23 16.83 3.88
N ILE A 28 -5.54 17.71 2.93
CA ILE A 28 -5.97 17.33 1.58
C ILE A 28 -4.86 16.57 0.87
N GLY A 29 -3.61 17.03 0.97
CA GLY A 29 -2.45 16.37 0.38
C GLY A 29 -2.25 14.95 0.88
N ASN A 30 -2.36 14.71 2.19
CA ASN A 30 -2.27 13.37 2.76
C ASN A 30 -3.42 12.46 2.30
N PHE A 31 -4.64 12.99 2.21
CA PHE A 31 -5.78 12.23 1.66
C PHE A 31 -5.54 11.87 0.19
N GLN A 32 -5.17 12.85 -0.64
CA GLN A 32 -4.86 12.66 -2.05
C GLN A 32 -3.72 11.65 -2.25
N ALA A 33 -2.64 11.75 -1.45
CA ALA A 33 -1.54 10.80 -1.51
C ALA A 33 -1.99 9.36 -1.23
N ARG A 34 -2.84 9.15 -0.23
CA ARG A 34 -3.41 7.82 0.07
C ARG A 34 -4.33 7.32 -1.02
N VAL A 35 -5.19 8.19 -1.57
CA VAL A 35 -6.08 7.83 -2.68
C VAL A 35 -5.26 7.44 -3.90
N LEU A 36 -4.27 8.25 -4.28
CA LEU A 36 -3.41 8.00 -5.44
C LEU A 36 -2.59 6.72 -5.26
N LEU A 37 -2.02 6.50 -4.07
CA LEU A 37 -1.31 5.27 -3.75
C LEU A 37 -2.23 4.05 -3.82
N SER A 38 -3.43 4.15 -3.28
CA SER A 38 -4.42 3.05 -3.30
C SER A 38 -4.82 2.73 -4.74
N LEU A 39 -5.18 3.75 -5.53
CA LEU A 39 -5.50 3.58 -6.94
C LEU A 39 -4.33 2.97 -7.71
N PHE A 40 -3.11 3.46 -7.51
CA PHE A 40 -1.92 2.89 -8.13
C PHE A 40 -1.74 1.41 -7.76
N TYR A 41 -1.87 1.07 -6.48
CA TYR A 41 -1.80 -0.32 -6.02
C TYR A 41 -2.85 -1.19 -6.70
N PHE A 42 -4.11 -0.76 -6.73
CA PHE A 42 -5.21 -1.50 -7.37
C PHE A 42 -5.15 -1.50 -8.90
N LEU A 43 -4.46 -0.57 -9.53
CA LEU A 43 -4.30 -0.54 -10.99
C LEU A 43 -3.08 -1.32 -11.45
N VAL A 44 -2.01 -1.41 -10.65
CA VAL A 44 -0.74 -2.04 -11.06
C VAL A 44 -0.62 -3.47 -10.55
N VAL A 45 -0.99 -3.72 -9.29
CA VAL A 45 -0.82 -5.05 -8.68
C VAL A 45 -1.78 -6.09 -9.28
N PRO A 46 -3.09 -5.81 -9.46
CA PRO A 46 -4.01 -6.78 -10.06
C PRO A 46 -3.68 -7.23 -11.49
N PRO A 47 -3.34 -6.35 -12.47
CA PRO A 47 -2.96 -6.85 -13.78
C PRO A 47 -1.67 -7.66 -13.74
N PHE A 48 -0.69 -7.28 -12.91
CA PHE A 48 0.50 -8.08 -12.70
C PHE A 48 0.16 -9.46 -12.12
N ALA A 49 -0.67 -9.51 -11.08
CA ALA A 49 -1.13 -10.76 -10.47
C ALA A 49 -1.95 -11.61 -11.46
N LEU A 50 -2.78 -10.98 -12.29
CA LEU A 50 -3.56 -11.65 -13.34
C LEU A 50 -2.64 -12.29 -14.38
N VAL A 51 -1.61 -11.57 -14.85
CA VAL A 51 -0.60 -12.10 -15.77
C VAL A 51 0.11 -13.29 -15.13
N VAL A 52 0.64 -13.16 -13.91
CA VAL A 52 1.31 -14.29 -13.23
C VAL A 52 0.37 -15.49 -13.05
N ARG A 53 -0.89 -15.24 -12.68
CA ARG A 53 -1.92 -16.27 -12.50
C ARG A 53 -2.26 -16.99 -13.81
N VAL A 54 -2.31 -16.27 -14.93
CA VAL A 54 -2.62 -16.86 -16.23
C VAL A 54 -1.44 -17.71 -16.74
N TRP A 55 -0.20 -17.28 -16.51
CA TRP A 55 0.98 -17.90 -17.13
C TRP A 55 1.63 -19.00 -16.29
N LYS A 56 1.68 -18.86 -14.95
CA LYS A 56 2.37 -19.83 -14.07
C LYS A 56 1.44 -20.59 -13.12
N ASP A 57 0.23 -20.09 -12.86
CA ASP A 57 -0.66 -20.51 -11.76
C ASP A 57 0.11 -21.05 -10.52
N PRO A 58 1.01 -20.23 -9.92
CA PRO A 58 1.93 -20.71 -8.90
C PRO A 58 1.24 -21.21 -7.64
N LEU A 59 0.00 -20.77 -7.42
CA LEU A 59 -0.82 -21.16 -6.27
C LEU A 59 -1.76 -22.35 -6.58
N ARG A 60 -1.70 -22.92 -7.80
CA ARG A 60 -2.58 -24.01 -8.27
C ARG A 60 -4.07 -23.72 -7.97
N LEU A 61 -4.47 -22.44 -8.09
CA LEU A 61 -5.83 -22.00 -7.74
C LEU A 61 -6.86 -22.48 -8.75
N ARG A 62 -6.42 -22.92 -9.93
CA ARG A 62 -7.28 -23.58 -10.92
C ARG A 62 -7.51 -25.04 -10.51
N LEU A 63 -8.48 -25.28 -9.62
CA LEU A 63 -9.02 -26.63 -9.44
C LEU A 63 -9.73 -27.05 -10.73
N HIS A 64 -9.19 -28.06 -11.41
CA HIS A 64 -9.89 -28.68 -12.52
C HIS A 64 -11.06 -29.49 -11.95
N ARG A 65 -12.20 -29.50 -12.66
CA ARG A 65 -13.37 -30.30 -12.23
C ARG A 65 -12.94 -31.77 -12.10
N GLY A 66 -13.03 -32.31 -10.89
CA GLY A 66 -12.65 -33.69 -10.57
C GLY A 66 -11.25 -33.89 -9.97
N THR A 67 -10.42 -32.84 -9.85
CA THR A 67 -9.09 -32.95 -9.18
C THR A 67 -9.13 -32.42 -7.75
N SER A 68 -8.54 -33.17 -6.82
CA SER A 68 -8.36 -32.73 -5.43
C SER A 68 -7.25 -31.67 -5.32
N GLY A 69 -7.47 -30.66 -4.48
CA GLY A 69 -6.47 -29.63 -4.17
C GLY A 69 -5.35 -30.11 -3.23
N TRP A 70 -5.41 -31.36 -2.76
CA TRP A 70 -4.35 -31.93 -1.93
C TRP A 70 -3.02 -31.98 -2.70
N ILE A 71 -2.00 -31.36 -2.13
CA ILE A 71 -0.62 -31.45 -2.61
C ILE A 71 0.02 -32.63 -1.92
N GLU A 72 0.56 -33.57 -2.70
CA GLU A 72 1.31 -34.69 -2.17
C GLU A 72 2.57 -34.18 -1.48
N ARG A 73 2.67 -34.42 -0.16
CA ARG A 73 3.84 -34.04 0.61
C ARG A 73 4.93 -35.09 0.39
N PRO A 74 6.16 -34.70 -0.01
CA PRO A 74 7.27 -35.65 -0.10
C PRO A 74 7.52 -36.30 1.26
N ALA A 75 7.92 -37.58 1.25
CA ALA A 75 8.16 -38.33 2.47
C ALA A 75 9.17 -37.60 3.36
N ALA A 76 8.84 -37.43 4.64
CA ALA A 76 9.74 -36.83 5.59
C ALA A 76 10.96 -37.75 5.81
N GLU A 77 12.16 -37.16 5.94
CA GLU A 77 13.35 -37.90 6.35
C GLU A 77 13.09 -38.51 7.74
N THR A 78 13.07 -39.84 7.83
CA THR A 78 12.81 -40.56 9.08
C THR A 78 14.06 -40.74 9.95
N SER A 79 15.15 -40.04 9.64
CA SER A 79 16.42 -40.16 10.37
C SER A 79 16.33 -39.51 11.75
N ALA A 80 16.97 -40.12 12.75
CA ALA A 80 17.07 -39.57 14.11
C ALA A 80 17.61 -38.12 14.12
N GLU A 81 18.50 -37.80 13.18
CA GLU A 81 19.05 -36.45 12.99
C GLU A 81 18.04 -35.46 12.40
N ALA A 82 17.14 -35.89 11.52
CA ALA A 82 16.06 -35.04 11.01
C ALA A 82 15.10 -34.61 12.14
N TRP A 83 14.76 -35.51 13.07
CA TRP A 83 13.91 -35.20 14.22
C TRP A 83 14.51 -34.17 15.16
N ARG A 84 15.84 -34.11 15.28
CA ARG A 84 16.54 -33.11 16.11
C ARG A 84 16.49 -31.68 15.53
N ARG A 85 16.18 -31.52 14.24
CA ARG A 85 16.11 -30.22 13.54
C ARG A 85 14.70 -29.59 13.55
N GLN A 86 13.71 -30.28 14.13
CA GLN A 86 12.30 -29.86 14.11
C GLN A 86 11.90 -28.91 15.25
N PHE A 87 12.70 -28.84 16.32
CA PHE A 87 12.52 -27.95 17.48
C PHE A 87 13.77 -27.08 17.68
#